data_AF-A0A2E0AGL7-F1
#
_entry.id   AF-A0A2E0AGL7-F1
#
_cell.length_a   1.000
_cell.length_b   1.000
_cell.length_c   1.000
_cell.angle_alpha   90.00
_cell.angle_beta   90.00
_cell.angle_gamma   90.00
#
_symmetry.space_group_name_H-M   'P 1'
#
loop_
_entity.id
_entity.type
_entity.pdbx_description
1 polymer ?
#
loop_
_entity_poly.entity_id
_entity_poly.type
_entity_poly.pdbx_seq_one_letter_code
_entity_poly.pdbx_strand_id
1 'polypeptide(L)'
;MFISNSRKFIYFHIPKSAGTSISELLARGMAWNDICIGGCQIGEFYQKYWTPIFKLDKHSHPLWVKSLVGDEVFTSYFKFAFLRDPLDRFRSAAHFIVQSVREERAWALEASMIQTYKDEIMSFQSLADVLQSDFYADCKQVPQWQAGDIVKLFQPQANYFHNRFGRRIDGMTCFSLNHLASSLETLKGMDLITQEEVDQSQILNHKRNVSAKLLVDDFQEDHVDQLKSDFERDYQLLADRSG
;
A
#
# COMPACT_ATOMS: atom_id res chain seq x y z
N MET A 1 -1.98 2.59 8.01
CA MET A 1 -1.70 4.05 7.96
C MET A 1 -1.34 4.52 9.37
N PHE A 2 -0.50 5.54 9.50
CA PHE A 2 -0.06 6.03 10.81
C PHE A 2 -0.10 7.57 10.86
N ILE A 3 -0.65 8.15 11.92
CA ILE A 3 -0.58 9.59 12.21
C ILE A 3 0.13 9.71 13.56
N SER A 4 1.38 10.16 13.57
CA SER A 4 2.14 10.40 14.80
C SER A 4 2.09 11.87 15.15
N ASN A 5 1.33 12.20 16.18
CA ASN A 5 1.30 13.52 16.79
C ASN A 5 2.56 13.76 17.64
N SER A 6 3.12 12.71 18.23
CA SER A 6 4.34 12.79 19.05
C SER A 6 5.60 13.11 18.24
N ARG A 7 5.72 12.54 17.03
CA ARG A 7 6.87 12.74 16.11
C ARG A 7 6.52 13.57 14.87
N LYS A 8 5.31 14.14 14.81
CA LYS A 8 4.80 15.04 13.75
C LYS A 8 4.97 14.47 12.34
N PHE A 9 4.49 13.25 12.10
CA PHE A 9 4.47 12.66 10.77
C PHE A 9 3.16 11.95 10.42
N ILE A 10 2.92 11.74 9.13
CA ILE A 10 1.84 10.94 8.58
C ILE A 10 2.42 9.93 7.60
N TYR A 11 2.23 8.65 7.88
CA TYR A 11 2.58 7.54 7.00
C TYR A 11 1.35 6.99 6.28
N PHE A 12 1.37 7.09 4.95
CA PHE A 12 0.32 6.55 4.09
C PHE A 12 0.66 5.12 3.67
N HIS A 13 -0.18 4.17 4.09
CA HIS A 13 0.02 2.76 3.81
C HIS A 13 -0.56 2.44 2.42
N ILE A 14 0.33 2.33 1.45
CA ILE A 14 0.01 1.89 0.09
C ILE A 14 -0.10 0.36 0.04
N PRO A 15 -1.15 -0.20 -0.57
CA PRO A 15 -1.30 -1.66 -0.64
C PRO A 15 -0.09 -2.32 -1.31
N LYS A 16 0.35 -3.44 -0.72
CA LYS A 16 1.44 -4.31 -1.23
C LYS A 16 2.82 -3.63 -1.38
N SER A 17 3.01 -2.49 -0.73
CA SER A 17 4.29 -1.75 -0.66
C SER A 17 4.95 -1.84 0.72
N ALA A 18 5.00 -3.06 1.27
CA ALA A 18 5.55 -3.39 2.59
C ALA A 18 4.92 -2.61 3.77
N GLY A 19 3.68 -2.14 3.60
CA GLY A 19 3.08 -1.25 4.60
C GLY A 19 2.81 -1.89 5.95
N THR A 20 2.64 -3.21 6.02
CA THR A 20 2.52 -3.93 7.30
C THR A 20 3.81 -3.81 8.11
N SER A 21 4.94 -4.22 7.53
CA SER A 21 6.25 -4.17 8.19
C SER A 21 6.66 -2.76 8.59
N ILE A 22 6.36 -1.76 7.75
CA ILE A 22 6.61 -0.35 8.10
C ILE A 22 5.69 0.11 9.24
N SER A 23 4.41 -0.25 9.23
CA SER A 23 3.49 0.13 10.31
C SER A 23 3.88 -0.53 11.64
N GLU A 24 4.37 -1.77 11.62
CA GLU A 24 4.91 -2.46 12.80
C GLU A 24 6.16 -1.77 13.35
N LEU A 25 7.08 -1.33 12.49
CA LEU A 25 8.24 -0.54 12.89
C LEU A 25 7.81 0.76 13.58
N LEU A 26 6.94 1.54 12.94
CA LEU A 26 6.48 2.83 13.46
C LEU A 26 5.70 2.68 14.77
N ALA A 27 4.94 1.59 14.93
CA ALA A 27 4.16 1.33 16.14
C ALA A 27 5.01 1.12 17.40
N ARG A 28 6.30 0.77 17.27
CA ARG A 28 7.20 0.63 18.43
C ARG A 28 7.45 1.95 19.15
N GLY A 29 7.40 3.05 18.39
CA GLY A 29 7.60 4.40 18.87
C GLY A 29 6.32 5.15 19.25
N MET A 30 5.18 4.46 19.24
CA MET A 30 3.86 5.06 19.35
C MET A 30 3.61 5.68 20.73
N ALA A 31 3.15 6.92 20.75
CA ALA A 31 2.67 7.60 21.96
C ALA A 31 1.15 7.52 22.11
N TRP A 32 0.63 7.90 23.28
CA TRP A 32 -0.79 7.81 23.63
C TRP A 32 -1.73 8.61 22.71
N ASN A 33 -1.23 9.68 22.08
CA ASN A 33 -2.00 10.54 21.18
C ASN A 33 -1.79 10.22 19.70
N ASP A 34 -1.05 9.17 19.36
CA ASP A 34 -0.83 8.73 17.98
C ASP A 34 -1.96 7.81 17.50
N ILE A 35 -2.12 7.67 16.19
CA ILE A 35 -3.19 6.89 15.55
C ILE A 35 -2.59 5.90 14.52
N CYS A 36 -2.61 4.58 14.78
CA CYS A 36 -2.29 3.50 13.81
C CYS A 36 -3.57 2.82 13.26
N ILE A 37 -4.00 3.09 12.03
CA ILE A 37 -5.16 2.37 11.45
C ILE A 37 -4.67 1.20 10.60
N GLY A 38 -4.92 -0.01 11.10
CA GLY A 38 -4.57 -1.28 10.45
C GLY A 38 -3.07 -1.46 10.18
N GLY A 39 -2.70 -2.60 9.59
CA GLY A 39 -1.32 -2.87 9.15
C GLY A 39 -0.30 -3.08 10.27
N CYS A 40 -0.68 -2.95 11.53
CA CYS A 40 0.13 -3.25 12.71
C CYS A 40 -0.78 -3.96 13.73
N GLN A 41 -0.27 -4.86 14.60
CA GLN A 41 -1.14 -5.60 15.55
C GLN A 41 -2.02 -4.66 16.39
N ILE A 42 -1.42 -3.57 16.89
CA ILE A 42 -2.14 -2.55 17.66
C ILE A 42 -3.17 -1.80 16.80
N GLY A 43 -2.86 -1.58 15.53
CA GLY A 43 -3.73 -0.87 14.61
C GLY A 43 -4.90 -1.70 14.11
N GLU A 44 -4.72 -3.00 13.89
CA GLU A 44 -5.81 -3.95 13.62
C GLU A 44 -6.76 -4.03 14.83
N PHE A 45 -6.21 -3.99 16.06
CA PHE A 45 -7.01 -3.96 17.28
C PHE A 45 -7.83 -2.67 17.41
N TYR A 46 -7.24 -1.50 17.15
CA TYR A 46 -7.91 -0.20 17.31
C TYR A 46 -8.76 0.24 16.12
N GLN A 47 -8.52 -0.30 14.92
CA GLN A 47 -9.26 0.06 13.72
C GLN A 47 -10.78 -0.05 13.90
N LYS A 48 -11.27 -1.08 14.61
CA LYS A 48 -12.71 -1.24 14.88
C LYS A 48 -13.34 -0.10 15.70
N TYR A 49 -12.54 0.64 16.46
CA TYR A 49 -12.98 1.82 17.22
C TYR A 49 -12.73 3.11 16.45
N TRP A 50 -11.61 3.20 15.73
CA TRP A 50 -11.22 4.41 15.01
C TRP A 50 -11.95 4.60 13.69
N THR A 51 -12.21 3.54 12.92
CA THR A 51 -12.90 3.64 11.63
C THR A 51 -14.30 4.23 11.76
N PRO A 52 -15.16 3.84 12.73
CA PRO A 52 -16.46 4.48 12.91
C PRO A 52 -16.40 5.97 13.27
N ILE A 53 -15.37 6.37 14.02
CA ILE A 53 -15.19 7.76 14.52
C ILE A 53 -14.62 8.66 13.42
N PHE A 54 -13.50 8.23 12.85
CA PHE A 54 -12.71 9.03 11.91
C PHE A 54 -13.08 8.80 10.45
N LYS A 55 -13.83 7.74 10.14
CA LYS A 55 -14.17 7.31 8.78
C LYS A 55 -12.93 7.13 7.91
N LEU A 56 -11.84 6.68 8.53
CA LEU A 56 -10.59 6.35 7.89
C LEU A 56 -10.37 4.84 7.89
N ASP A 57 -9.84 4.35 6.77
CA ASP A 57 -9.29 3.01 6.57
C ASP A 57 -7.76 3.05 6.42
N LYS A 58 -7.10 1.88 6.46
CA LYS A 58 -5.64 1.77 6.39
C LYS A 58 -5.03 2.28 5.07
N HIS A 59 -5.82 2.34 4.00
CA HIS A 59 -5.51 2.83 2.66
C HIS A 59 -6.24 4.15 2.34
N SER A 60 -6.57 4.95 3.36
CA SER A 60 -7.28 6.21 3.19
C SER A 60 -6.50 7.17 2.29
N HIS A 61 -7.25 7.89 1.44
CA HIS A 61 -6.67 8.93 0.61
C HIS A 61 -6.19 10.12 1.46
N PRO A 62 -5.05 10.77 1.15
CA PRO A 62 -4.51 11.84 2.01
C PRO A 62 -5.43 13.04 2.20
N LEU A 63 -6.32 13.32 1.25
CA LEU A 63 -7.32 14.39 1.42
C LEU A 63 -8.35 14.10 2.52
N TRP A 64 -8.66 12.82 2.80
CA TRP A 64 -9.52 12.46 3.93
C TRP A 64 -8.79 12.64 5.25
N VAL A 65 -7.51 12.27 5.30
CA VAL A 65 -6.66 12.53 6.47
C VAL A 65 -6.53 14.02 6.72
N LYS A 66 -6.30 14.82 5.68
CA LYS A 66 -6.30 16.29 5.75
C LYS A 66 -7.60 16.84 6.32
N SER A 67 -8.74 16.31 5.88
CA SER A 67 -10.06 16.71 6.38
C SER A 67 -10.26 16.37 7.86
N LEU A 68 -9.60 15.32 8.36
CA LEU A 68 -9.65 14.93 9.77
C LEU A 68 -8.72 15.79 10.64
N VAL A 69 -7.45 15.93 10.26
CA VAL A 69 -6.42 16.56 11.11
C VAL A 69 -6.37 18.09 10.94
N GLY A 70 -6.97 18.62 9.87
CA GLY A 70 -6.96 20.03 9.53
C GLY A 70 -5.69 20.48 8.78
N ASP A 71 -5.79 21.63 8.11
CA ASP A 71 -4.76 22.13 7.21
C ASP A 71 -3.44 22.44 7.92
N GLU A 72 -3.50 22.96 9.14
CA GLU A 72 -2.32 23.31 9.94
C GLU A 72 -1.49 22.07 10.30
N VAL A 73 -2.14 21.05 10.87
CA VAL A 73 -1.49 19.77 11.21
C VAL A 73 -1.01 19.07 9.95
N PHE A 74 -1.87 18.97 8.94
CA PHE A 74 -1.52 18.29 7.69
C PHE A 74 -0.32 18.94 7.00
N THR A 75 -0.25 20.27 6.99
CA THR A 75 0.88 21.00 6.37
C THR A 75 2.16 20.85 7.19
N SER A 76 2.07 20.97 8.52
CA SER A 76 3.24 20.96 9.41
C SER A 76 3.88 19.59 9.62
N TYR A 77 3.15 18.49 9.37
CA TYR A 77 3.66 17.14 9.61
C TYR A 77 4.48 16.63 8.41
N PHE A 78 5.53 15.86 8.64
CA PHE A 78 6.22 15.16 7.56
C PHE A 78 5.31 14.06 6.99
N LYS A 79 5.16 13.99 5.67
CA LYS A 79 4.21 13.07 5.02
C LYS A 79 4.98 12.14 4.11
N PHE A 80 4.81 10.83 4.28
CA PHE A 80 5.51 9.88 3.42
C PHE A 80 4.75 8.59 3.15
N ALA A 81 5.18 7.91 2.09
CA ALA A 81 4.72 6.58 1.71
C ALA A 81 5.90 5.75 1.18
N PHE A 82 5.75 4.43 1.22
CA PHE A 82 6.65 3.52 0.51
C PHE A 82 5.98 3.04 -0.77
N LEU A 83 6.75 3.06 -1.86
CA LEU A 83 6.37 2.59 -3.18
C LEU A 83 7.15 1.32 -3.52
N ARG A 84 6.50 0.45 -4.26
CA ARG A 84 7.13 -0.76 -4.81
C ARG A 84 7.26 -0.63 -6.31
N ASP A 85 8.22 -1.31 -6.92
CA ASP A 85 8.21 -1.47 -8.38
C ASP A 85 6.84 -2.02 -8.85
N PRO A 86 6.20 -1.44 -9.88
CA PRO A 86 4.84 -1.82 -10.28
C PRO A 86 4.69 -3.29 -10.64
N LEU A 87 5.66 -3.87 -11.34
CA LEU A 87 5.67 -5.29 -11.68
C LEU A 87 5.72 -6.15 -10.41
N ASP A 88 6.66 -5.86 -9.51
CA ASP A 88 6.75 -6.57 -8.23
C ASP A 88 5.50 -6.40 -7.35
N ARG A 89 4.84 -5.24 -7.43
CA ARG A 89 3.59 -4.97 -6.72
C ARG A 89 2.44 -5.78 -7.31
N PHE A 90 2.34 -5.83 -8.63
CA PHE A 90 1.35 -6.66 -9.35
C PHE A 90 1.51 -8.13 -8.96
N ARG A 91 2.73 -8.68 -9.02
CA ARG A 91 3.04 -10.05 -8.55
C ARG A 91 2.50 -10.27 -7.14
N SER A 92 2.80 -9.35 -6.23
CA SER A 92 2.39 -9.46 -4.83
C SER A 92 0.87 -9.35 -4.63
N ALA A 93 0.18 -8.54 -5.43
CA ALA A 93 -1.28 -8.41 -5.42
C ALA A 93 -1.96 -9.67 -5.95
N ALA A 94 -1.54 -10.15 -7.13
CA ALA A 94 -2.03 -11.36 -7.77
C ALA A 94 -1.92 -12.58 -6.83
N HIS A 95 -0.72 -12.85 -6.31
CA HIS A 95 -0.52 -13.93 -5.34
C HIS A 95 -1.41 -13.77 -4.10
N PHE A 96 -1.53 -12.56 -3.56
CA PHE A 96 -2.32 -12.32 -2.36
C PHE A 96 -3.81 -12.62 -2.59
N ILE A 97 -4.37 -12.22 -3.73
CA ILE A 97 -5.77 -12.51 -4.06
C ILE A 97 -5.97 -14.00 -4.28
N VAL A 98 -5.19 -14.64 -5.15
CA VAL A 98 -5.31 -16.08 -5.44
C VAL A 98 -5.16 -16.91 -4.16
N GLN A 99 -4.17 -16.59 -3.33
CA GLN A 99 -3.99 -17.24 -2.04
C GLN A 99 -5.20 -17.06 -1.13
N SER A 100 -5.73 -15.84 -1.04
CA SER A 100 -6.83 -15.54 -0.13
C SER A 100 -8.13 -16.22 -0.52
N VAL A 101 -8.37 -16.40 -1.82
CA VAL A 101 -9.52 -17.16 -2.33
C VAL A 101 -9.33 -18.66 -2.10
N ARG A 102 -8.15 -19.21 -2.43
CA ARG A 102 -7.84 -20.65 -2.24
C ARG A 102 -7.85 -21.08 -0.77
N GLU A 103 -7.44 -20.20 0.13
CA GLU A 103 -7.50 -20.42 1.58
C GLU A 103 -8.87 -20.09 2.19
N GLU A 104 -9.86 -19.72 1.37
CA GLU A 104 -11.22 -19.41 1.82
C GLU A 104 -11.28 -18.37 2.96
N ARG A 105 -10.41 -17.35 2.88
CA ARG A 105 -10.37 -16.30 3.90
C ARG A 105 -11.71 -15.58 3.95
N ALA A 106 -12.32 -15.48 5.14
CA ALA A 106 -13.66 -14.92 5.32
C ALA A 106 -13.86 -13.56 4.61
N TRP A 107 -12.95 -12.61 4.83
CA TRP A 107 -13.01 -11.29 4.19
C TRP A 107 -12.95 -11.34 2.66
N ALA A 108 -12.25 -12.33 2.08
CA ALA A 108 -12.15 -12.49 0.64
C ALA A 108 -13.45 -13.05 0.07
N LEU A 109 -14.06 -14.03 0.76
CA LEU A 109 -15.35 -14.60 0.37
C LEU A 109 -16.50 -13.60 0.50
N GLU A 110 -16.39 -12.61 1.38
CA GLU A 110 -17.39 -11.55 1.56
C GLU A 110 -17.22 -10.38 0.57
N ALA A 111 -16.06 -10.26 -0.09
CA ALA A 111 -15.81 -9.19 -1.04
C ALA A 111 -16.58 -9.42 -2.35
N SER A 112 -17.48 -8.50 -2.70
CA SER A 112 -18.34 -8.62 -3.90
C SER A 112 -17.55 -8.88 -5.19
N MET A 113 -16.44 -8.16 -5.40
CA MET A 113 -15.57 -8.36 -6.55
C MET A 113 -15.02 -9.79 -6.63
N ILE A 114 -14.63 -10.36 -5.49
CA ILE A 114 -14.12 -11.73 -5.43
C ILE A 114 -15.25 -12.73 -5.65
N GLN A 115 -16.45 -12.48 -5.13
CA GLN A 115 -17.61 -13.35 -5.37
C GLN A 115 -17.94 -13.42 -6.87
N THR A 116 -17.94 -12.28 -7.57
CA THR A 116 -18.19 -12.20 -9.01
C THR A 116 -17.19 -13.03 -9.81
N TYR A 117 -15.91 -12.97 -9.45
CA TYR A 117 -14.82 -13.58 -10.22
C TYR A 117 -14.21 -14.82 -9.56
N LYS A 118 -14.91 -15.44 -8.61
CA LYS A 118 -14.33 -16.51 -7.77
C LYS A 118 -13.77 -17.66 -8.60
N ASP A 119 -14.57 -18.16 -9.53
CA ASP A 119 -14.20 -19.32 -10.35
C ASP A 119 -13.05 -18.98 -11.30
N GLU A 120 -13.06 -17.78 -11.88
CA GLU A 120 -11.95 -17.25 -12.69
C GLU A 120 -10.66 -17.18 -11.86
N ILE A 121 -10.70 -16.58 -10.67
CA ILE A 121 -9.54 -16.44 -9.79
C ILE A 121 -8.98 -17.81 -9.37
N MET A 122 -9.84 -18.78 -9.10
CA MET A 122 -9.43 -20.14 -8.75
C MET A 122 -8.70 -20.83 -9.92
N SER A 123 -9.07 -20.49 -11.16
CA SER A 123 -8.49 -21.06 -12.37
C SER A 123 -7.07 -20.55 -12.68
N PHE A 124 -6.67 -19.37 -12.20
CA PHE A 124 -5.37 -18.77 -12.47
C PHE A 124 -4.19 -19.69 -12.09
N GLN A 125 -3.31 -19.96 -13.06
CA GLN A 125 -2.07 -20.72 -12.89
C GLN A 125 -0.82 -19.83 -13.01
N SER A 126 -0.95 -18.67 -13.65
CA SER A 126 0.17 -17.77 -13.90
C SER A 126 -0.16 -16.30 -13.68
N LEU A 127 0.84 -15.43 -13.82
CA LEU A 127 0.64 -13.99 -13.74
C LEU A 127 0.03 -13.41 -15.02
N ALA A 128 0.31 -14.02 -16.18
CA ALA A 128 -0.34 -13.66 -17.43
C ALA A 128 -1.86 -13.90 -17.36
N ASP A 129 -2.30 -15.01 -16.76
CA ASP A 129 -3.72 -15.30 -16.56
C ASP A 129 -4.43 -14.15 -15.83
N VAL A 130 -3.81 -13.63 -14.76
CA VAL A 130 -4.37 -12.49 -14.01
C VAL A 130 -4.39 -11.23 -14.87
N LEU A 131 -3.31 -10.94 -15.61
CA LEU A 131 -3.22 -9.74 -16.43
C LEU A 131 -4.25 -9.70 -17.56
N GLN A 132 -4.58 -10.87 -18.12
CA GLN A 132 -5.51 -11.01 -19.23
C GLN A 132 -6.97 -11.23 -18.78
N SER A 133 -7.20 -11.39 -17.47
CA SER A 133 -8.52 -11.68 -16.89
C SER A 133 -9.53 -10.53 -16.98
N ASP A 134 -10.81 -10.89 -16.99
CA ASP A 134 -11.90 -9.92 -16.84
C ASP A 134 -11.86 -9.29 -15.45
N PHE A 135 -11.50 -10.09 -14.42
CA PHE A 135 -11.26 -9.59 -13.06
C PHE A 135 -10.31 -8.38 -13.02
N TYR A 136 -9.14 -8.48 -13.68
CA TYR A 136 -8.17 -7.38 -13.71
C TYR A 136 -8.67 -6.21 -14.57
N ALA A 137 -9.29 -6.50 -15.72
CA ALA A 137 -9.87 -5.48 -16.59
C ALA A 137 -10.88 -4.60 -15.83
N ASP A 138 -11.76 -5.22 -15.04
CA ASP A 138 -12.74 -4.50 -14.21
C ASP A 138 -12.07 -3.73 -13.06
N CYS A 139 -11.07 -4.33 -12.40
CA CYS A 139 -10.30 -3.63 -11.39
C CYS A 139 -9.69 -2.33 -11.90
N LYS A 140 -9.27 -2.27 -13.18
CA LYS A 140 -8.71 -1.05 -13.78
C LYS A 140 -9.74 0.03 -14.06
N GLN A 141 -10.97 -0.34 -14.37
CA GLN A 141 -12.01 0.60 -14.78
C GLN A 141 -12.65 1.34 -13.60
N VAL A 142 -12.60 0.76 -12.39
CA VAL A 142 -13.20 1.36 -11.20
C VAL A 142 -12.41 2.62 -10.79
N PRO A 143 -13.06 3.80 -10.71
CA PRO A 143 -12.40 5.01 -10.22
C PRO A 143 -11.88 4.84 -8.79
N GLN A 144 -10.70 5.40 -8.49
CA GLN A 144 -10.04 5.22 -7.19
C GLN A 144 -10.94 5.56 -5.98
N TRP A 145 -11.81 6.57 -6.09
CA TRP A 145 -12.71 6.98 -4.99
C TRP A 145 -13.91 6.02 -4.79
N GLN A 146 -14.17 5.12 -5.74
CA GLN A 146 -15.14 4.02 -5.63
C GLN A 146 -14.44 2.67 -5.39
N ALA A 147 -13.11 2.61 -5.51
CA ALA A 147 -12.33 1.40 -5.38
C ALA A 147 -12.37 0.86 -3.95
N GLY A 148 -12.91 -0.35 -3.78
CA GLY A 148 -12.74 -1.14 -2.57
C GLY A 148 -11.30 -1.65 -2.41
N ASP A 149 -11.02 -2.30 -1.27
CA ASP A 149 -9.66 -2.75 -0.94
C ASP A 149 -9.05 -3.72 -1.96
N ILE A 150 -9.86 -4.55 -2.62
CA ILE A 150 -9.42 -5.45 -3.69
C ILE A 150 -8.92 -4.67 -4.90
N VAL A 151 -9.78 -3.78 -5.42
CA VAL A 151 -9.52 -2.96 -6.61
C VAL A 151 -8.28 -2.10 -6.41
N LYS A 152 -8.13 -1.51 -5.21
CA LYS A 152 -6.96 -0.72 -4.79
C LYS A 152 -5.62 -1.44 -4.94
N LEU A 153 -5.58 -2.78 -4.95
CA LEU A 153 -4.35 -3.57 -5.16
C LEU A 153 -3.82 -3.47 -6.60
N PHE A 154 -4.72 -3.31 -7.57
CA PHE A 154 -4.42 -3.30 -9.01
C PHE A 154 -4.46 -1.91 -9.64
N GLN A 155 -4.74 -0.88 -8.85
CA GLN A 155 -4.74 0.52 -9.30
C GLN A 155 -3.37 1.19 -9.12
N PRO A 156 -2.91 2.08 -10.02
CA PRO A 156 -1.63 2.79 -9.86
C PRO A 156 -1.46 3.40 -8.47
N GLN A 157 -0.29 3.22 -7.84
CA GLN A 157 0.00 3.82 -6.53
C GLN A 157 0.05 5.35 -6.61
N ALA A 158 0.34 5.90 -7.79
CA ALA A 158 0.17 7.31 -8.12
C ALA A 158 -1.21 7.85 -7.73
N ASN A 159 -2.28 7.04 -7.81
CA ASN A 159 -3.63 7.47 -7.47
C ASN A 159 -3.80 7.83 -5.99
N TYR A 160 -2.89 7.41 -5.09
CA TYR A 160 -2.91 7.82 -3.69
C TYR A 160 -2.30 9.20 -3.46
N PHE A 161 -1.59 9.73 -4.44
CA PHE A 161 -0.85 10.98 -4.33
C PHE A 161 -1.43 12.08 -5.20
N HIS A 162 -2.44 11.79 -6.01
CA HIS A 162 -3.04 12.76 -6.91
C HIS A 162 -4.50 13.00 -6.53
N ASN A 163 -4.92 14.26 -6.52
CA ASN A 163 -6.33 14.59 -6.37
C ASN A 163 -7.12 14.23 -7.64
N ARG A 164 -8.45 14.44 -7.61
CA ARG A 164 -9.34 14.19 -8.77
C ARG A 164 -8.99 14.98 -10.04
N PHE A 165 -8.13 15.99 -9.95
CA PHE A 165 -7.65 16.79 -11.07
C PHE A 165 -6.26 16.37 -11.55
N GLY A 166 -5.72 15.25 -11.04
CA GLY A 166 -4.40 14.77 -11.40
C GLY A 166 -3.25 15.61 -10.82
N ARG A 167 -3.51 16.47 -9.82
CA ARG A 167 -2.44 17.24 -9.16
C ARG A 167 -1.90 16.48 -7.96
N ARG A 168 -0.58 16.38 -7.87
CA ARG A 168 0.12 15.76 -6.75
C ARG A 168 -0.22 16.49 -5.44
N ILE A 169 -0.34 15.73 -4.36
CA ILE A 169 -0.57 16.25 -3.01
C ILE A 169 0.76 16.79 -2.49
N ASP A 170 0.77 18.07 -2.14
CA ASP A 170 1.98 18.79 -1.75
C ASP A 170 2.63 18.20 -0.50
N GLY A 171 3.96 18.20 -0.51
CA GLY A 171 4.79 17.80 0.64
C GLY A 171 4.79 16.29 0.94
N MET A 172 4.34 15.44 0.02
CA MET A 172 4.43 13.98 0.16
C MET A 172 5.76 13.44 -0.38
N THR A 173 6.56 12.84 0.50
CA THR A 173 7.78 12.11 0.15
C THR A 173 7.48 10.64 -0.17
N CYS A 174 8.00 10.15 -1.29
CA CYS A 174 7.81 8.76 -1.71
C CYS A 174 9.14 8.00 -1.66
N PHE A 175 9.22 6.98 -0.81
CA PHE A 175 10.40 6.13 -0.69
C PHE A 175 10.25 4.86 -1.53
N SER A 176 11.27 4.50 -2.29
CA SER A 176 11.28 3.22 -3.02
C SER A 176 11.72 2.07 -2.11
N LEU A 177 11.00 0.95 -2.12
CA LEU A 177 11.42 -0.27 -1.43
C LEU A 177 12.74 -0.84 -1.95
N ASN A 178 13.18 -0.47 -3.16
CA ASN A 178 14.51 -0.83 -3.66
C ASN A 178 15.64 -0.11 -2.92
N HIS A 179 15.31 0.94 -2.17
CA HIS A 179 16.24 1.72 -1.37
C HIS A 179 15.86 1.74 0.12
N LEU A 180 15.17 0.70 0.60
CA LEU A 180 14.61 0.63 1.95
C LEU A 180 15.64 1.00 3.03
N ALA A 181 16.84 0.42 3.01
CA ALA A 181 17.87 0.73 4.02
C ALA A 181 18.20 2.24 4.06
N SER A 182 18.47 2.85 2.90
CA SER A 182 18.72 4.29 2.81
C SER A 182 17.51 5.12 3.24
N SER A 183 16.29 4.69 2.92
CA SER A 183 15.07 5.37 3.35
C SER A 183 14.90 5.32 4.88
N LEU A 184 15.24 4.19 5.52
CA LEU A 184 15.24 4.10 6.98
C LEU A 184 16.32 4.99 7.61
N GLU A 185 17.50 5.12 7.00
CA GLU A 185 18.50 6.11 7.43
C GLU A 185 17.97 7.54 7.38
N THR A 186 17.25 7.90 6.31
CA THR A 186 16.60 9.22 6.19
C THR A 186 15.58 9.43 7.31
N LEU A 187 14.71 8.45 7.58
CA LEU A 187 13.70 8.55 8.64
C LEU A 187 14.35 8.66 10.03
N LYS A 188 15.48 7.97 10.27
CA LYS A 188 16.27 8.11 11.51
C LYS A 188 16.89 9.50 11.63
N GLY A 189 17.49 10.02 10.55
CA GLY A 189 18.07 11.38 10.53
C GLY A 189 17.04 12.49 10.73
N MET A 190 15.76 12.19 10.57
CA MET A 190 14.62 13.07 10.86
C MET A 190 14.01 12.81 12.25
N ASP A 191 14.61 11.95 13.07
CA ASP A 191 14.12 11.54 14.40
C ASP A 191 12.69 10.92 14.39
N LEU A 192 12.28 10.35 13.26
CA LEU A 192 10.95 9.73 13.12
C LEU A 192 10.93 8.28 13.62
N ILE A 193 12.09 7.62 13.60
CA ILE A 193 12.34 6.27 14.11
C ILE A 193 13.73 6.21 14.77
N THR A 194 13.94 5.25 15.66
CA THR A 194 15.23 5.02 16.33
C THR A 194 15.97 3.80 15.76
N GLN A 195 17.28 3.70 16.02
CA GLN A 195 18.05 2.50 15.66
C GLN A 195 17.53 1.25 16.39
N GLU A 196 17.18 1.38 17.67
CA GLU A 196 16.63 0.28 18.47
C GLU A 196 15.32 -0.26 17.87
N GLU A 197 14.43 0.63 17.41
CA GLU A 197 13.19 0.23 16.74
C GLU A 197 13.46 -0.56 15.44
N VAL A 198 14.44 -0.13 14.65
CA VAL A 198 14.86 -0.82 13.42
C VAL A 198 15.42 -2.21 13.75
N ASP A 199 16.33 -2.31 14.71
CA ASP A 199 16.97 -3.57 15.10
C ASP A 199 15.95 -4.59 15.61
N GLN A 200 15.01 -4.15 16.45
CA GLN A 200 13.94 -4.99 16.97
C GLN A 200 12.91 -5.40 15.90
N SER A 201 12.72 -4.59 14.86
CA SER A 201 11.76 -4.89 13.78
C SER A 201 12.25 -6.02 12.86
N GLN A 202 13.56 -6.27 12.80
CA GLN A 202 14.18 -7.19 11.84
C GLN A 202 13.77 -6.93 10.37
N ILE A 203 13.31 -5.70 10.04
CA ILE A 203 12.74 -5.38 8.73
C ILE A 203 13.75 -5.52 7.59
N LEU A 204 15.04 -5.32 7.90
CA LEU A 204 16.15 -5.53 6.96
C LEU A 204 16.54 -7.01 6.82
N ASN A 205 16.20 -7.85 7.81
CA ASN A 205 16.53 -9.27 7.85
C ASN A 205 15.43 -10.15 7.24
N HIS A 206 14.20 -9.64 7.15
CA HIS A 206 13.16 -10.27 6.36
C HIS A 206 13.59 -10.22 4.89
N LYS A 207 14.10 -11.35 4.38
CA LYS A 207 14.14 -11.60 2.93
C LYS A 207 12.75 -11.22 2.40
N ARG A 208 12.70 -10.39 1.35
CA ARG A 208 11.45 -10.05 0.67
C ARG A 208 10.71 -11.36 0.45
N ASN A 209 9.69 -11.63 1.26
CA ASN A 209 8.85 -12.79 1.08
C ASN A 209 8.08 -12.52 -0.20
N VAL A 210 8.65 -12.93 -1.32
CA VAL A 210 7.87 -13.22 -2.51
C VAL A 210 6.94 -14.32 -2.02
N SER A 211 5.68 -13.93 -1.80
CA SER A 211 4.60 -14.83 -1.41
C SER A 211 4.74 -16.14 -2.18
N ALA A 212 4.65 -17.25 -1.45
CA ALA A 212 4.87 -18.62 -1.93
C ALA A 212 4.33 -18.86 -3.35
N LYS A 213 5.05 -19.71 -4.10
CA LYS A 213 4.92 -20.12 -5.52
C LYS A 213 3.51 -20.58 -5.97
N LEU A 214 2.47 -19.77 -5.78
CA LEU A 214 1.10 -20.09 -6.21
C LEU A 214 0.90 -19.88 -7.72
N LEU A 215 1.61 -18.90 -8.27
CA LEU A 215 1.60 -18.53 -9.67
C LEU A 215 3.04 -18.60 -10.19
N VAL A 216 3.21 -19.12 -11.40
CA VAL A 216 4.49 -19.08 -12.12
C VAL A 216 4.54 -17.78 -12.93
N ASP A 217 5.74 -17.19 -13.02
CA ASP A 217 5.96 -16.04 -13.90
C ASP A 217 6.11 -16.51 -15.35
N ASP A 218 5.21 -16.06 -16.21
CA ASP A 218 5.11 -16.44 -17.62
C ASP A 218 4.90 -15.23 -18.54
N PHE A 219 5.36 -14.05 -18.11
CA PHE A 219 5.22 -12.85 -18.92
C PHE A 219 6.01 -12.91 -20.25
N GLN A 220 5.33 -12.52 -21.31
CA GLN A 220 5.91 -12.19 -22.62
C GLN A 220 6.19 -10.67 -22.68
N GLU A 221 6.89 -10.22 -23.72
CA GLU A 221 7.29 -8.81 -23.85
C GLU A 221 6.08 -7.86 -23.89
N ASP A 222 5.02 -8.25 -24.58
CA ASP A 222 3.75 -7.53 -24.65
C ASP A 222 3.05 -7.40 -23.28
N HIS A 223 3.13 -8.42 -22.42
CA HIS A 223 2.59 -8.35 -21.05
C HIS A 223 3.34 -7.31 -20.20
N VAL A 224 4.67 -7.28 -20.33
CA VAL A 224 5.49 -6.30 -19.61
C VAL A 224 5.17 -4.89 -20.08
N ASP A 225 5.00 -4.70 -21.38
CA ASP A 225 4.67 -3.40 -21.95
C ASP A 225 3.25 -2.95 -21.59
N GLN A 226 2.30 -3.88 -21.54
CA GLN A 226 0.95 -3.61 -21.02
C GLN A 226 1.01 -3.13 -19.56
N LEU A 227 1.75 -3.81 -18.69
CA LEU A 227 1.92 -3.38 -17.30
C LEU A 227 2.62 -2.03 -17.19
N LYS A 228 3.66 -1.77 -18.00
CA LYS A 228 4.29 -0.44 -18.04
C LYS A 228 3.31 0.65 -18.44
N SER A 229 2.46 0.38 -19.43
CA SER A 229 1.41 1.31 -19.86
C SER A 229 0.37 1.54 -18.76
N ASP A 230 -0.14 0.46 -18.15
CA ASP A 230 -1.14 0.53 -17.08
C ASP A 230 -0.62 1.30 -15.85
N PHE A 231 0.69 1.19 -15.55
CA PHE A 231 1.34 1.77 -14.38
C PHE A 231 2.36 2.86 -14.71
N GLU A 232 2.24 3.53 -15.85
CA GLU A 232 3.24 4.51 -16.34
C GLU A 232 3.57 5.59 -15.29
N ARG A 233 2.54 6.12 -14.62
CA ARG A 233 2.69 7.14 -13.58
C ARG A 233 3.46 6.65 -12.36
N ASP A 234 3.38 5.36 -12.03
CA ASP A 234 4.15 4.79 -10.92
C ASP A 234 5.63 4.70 -11.27
N TYR A 235 5.94 4.31 -12.51
CA TYR A 235 7.31 4.30 -13.03
C TYR A 235 7.90 5.71 -13.04
N GLN A 236 7.13 6.72 -13.47
CA GLN A 236 7.54 8.13 -13.40
C GLN A 236 7.82 8.57 -11.96
N LEU A 237 6.94 8.24 -11.01
CA LEU A 237 7.14 8.56 -9.59
C LEU A 237 8.39 7.90 -8.99
N LEU A 238 8.75 6.70 -9.43
CA LEU A 238 9.96 6.00 -8.96
C LEU A 238 11.24 6.52 -9.63
N ALA A 239 11.12 7.04 -10.85
CA ALA A 239 12.23 7.64 -11.60
C ALA A 239 12.56 9.06 -11.09
N ASP A 240 11.54 9.82 -10.70
CA ASP A 240 11.66 11.11 -10.03
C ASP A 240 12.25 10.93 -8.62
N ARG A 241 13.57 10.74 -8.55
CA ARG A 241 14.37 10.76 -7.30
C ARG A 241 14.51 12.18 -6.74
N SER A 242 13.45 12.97 -6.80
CA SER A 242 13.45 14.40 -6.47
C SER A 242 12.53 14.64 -5.26
N GLY A 243 13.20 14.68 -4.12
CA GLY A 243 12.72 14.98 -2.78
C GLY A 243 13.86 14.75 -1.81
#